data_AF-X5QZT6-F1
#
_entry.id   AF-X5QZT6-F1
#
_cell.length_a   1.000
_cell.length_b   1.000
_cell.length_c   1.000
_cell.angle_alpha   90.00
_cell.angle_beta   90.00
_cell.angle_gamma   90.00
#
_symmetry.space_group_name_H-M   'P 1'
#
loop_
_entity.id
_entity.type
_entity.pdbx_description
1 polymer ?
#
loop_
_entity_poly.entity_id
_entity_poly.type
_entity_poly.pdbx_seq_one_letter_code
_entity_poly.pdbx_strand_id
1 'polypeptide(L)'
;MKTVTGLFDNYDDASDAVGELEAIGVPQADISIVANNSDDWYDDGGTSNAAEDAAGGAGLGAVIGGAGGLLTGLGIMAIPGVGPVVAAGWLAATAVGAVGGAVVGGAAGGIVGALTESGVPERDAHVYAEGVRRGGTMVTARVSDELADEAERILGESNSVDLQDRRRAYEAGGWTGFDANADPYTDIEAERDRTRNASPL
;
A
#
# COMPACT_ATOMS: atom_id res chain seq x y z
N MET A 1 0.36 -16.19 14.50
CA MET A 1 0.23 -15.38 13.26
C MET A 1 0.84 -14.02 13.53
N LYS A 2 1.80 -13.62 12.71
CA LYS A 2 2.47 -12.32 12.74
C LYS A 2 2.19 -11.58 11.44
N THR A 3 2.22 -10.26 11.49
CA THR A 3 2.15 -9.41 10.31
C THR A 3 3.55 -8.91 10.00
N VAL A 4 4.03 -9.17 8.79
CA VAL A 4 5.30 -8.67 8.27
C VAL A 4 4.99 -7.72 7.13
N THR A 5 5.71 -6.60 7.05
CA THR A 5 5.51 -5.59 6.00
C THR A 5 6.87 -5.17 5.45
N GLY A 6 6.93 -5.01 4.13
CA GLY A 6 8.08 -4.48 3.40
C GLY A 6 7.66 -3.30 2.52
N LEU A 7 8.60 -2.39 2.28
CA LEU A 7 8.46 -1.27 1.36
C LEU A 7 9.47 -1.44 0.23
N PHE A 8 9.04 -1.14 -0.99
CA PHE A 8 9.82 -1.23 -2.22
C PHE A 8 9.69 0.08 -2.97
N ASP A 9 10.72 0.42 -3.76
CA ASP A 9 10.70 1.66 -4.55
C ASP A 9 9.94 1.50 -5.88
N ASN A 10 9.67 0.26 -6.31
CA ASN A 10 8.92 -0.03 -7.53
C ASN A 10 8.05 -1.28 -7.35
N TYR A 11 7.10 -1.46 -8.28
CA TYR A 11 6.15 -2.56 -8.26
C TYR A 11 6.79 -3.91 -8.59
N ASP A 12 7.77 -3.95 -9.47
CA ASP A 12 8.40 -5.20 -9.92
C ASP A 12 9.09 -5.92 -8.75
N ASP A 13 9.91 -5.20 -7.97
CA ASP A 13 10.58 -5.75 -6.79
C ASP A 13 9.58 -6.25 -5.73
N ALA A 14 8.46 -5.53 -5.56
CA ALA A 14 7.40 -5.93 -4.66
C ALA A 14 6.66 -7.19 -5.16
N SER A 15 6.43 -7.29 -6.47
CA SER A 15 5.80 -8.46 -7.10
C SER A 15 6.66 -9.71 -6.98
N ASP A 16 7.98 -9.57 -7.14
CA ASP A 16 8.93 -10.67 -6.93
C ASP A 16 8.86 -11.17 -5.48
N ALA A 17 8.87 -10.26 -4.50
CA ALA A 17 8.73 -10.62 -3.08
C ALA A 17 7.40 -11.31 -2.77
N VAL A 18 6.29 -10.90 -3.40
CA VAL A 18 5.00 -11.61 -3.28
C VAL A 18 5.12 -13.05 -3.81
N GLY A 19 5.76 -13.24 -4.96
CA GLY A 19 6.00 -14.58 -5.52
C GLY A 19 6.85 -15.46 -4.62
N GLU A 20 7.86 -14.90 -3.95
CA GLU A 20 8.68 -15.61 -2.96
C GLU A 20 7.90 -16.00 -1.70
N LEU A 21 7.04 -15.11 -1.19
CA LEU A 21 6.14 -15.40 -0.07
C LEU A 21 5.18 -16.55 -0.41
N GLU A 22 4.61 -16.55 -1.62
CA GLU A 22 3.76 -17.65 -2.10
C GLU A 22 4.57 -18.95 -2.23
N ALA A 23 5.82 -18.88 -2.70
CA ALA A 23 6.69 -20.04 -2.87
C ALA A 23 7.06 -20.74 -1.55
N ILE A 24 7.19 -19.99 -0.45
CA ILE A 24 7.38 -20.56 0.89
C ILE A 24 6.07 -21.03 1.56
N GLY A 25 4.94 -20.84 0.88
CA GLY A 25 3.63 -21.35 1.30
C GLY A 25 2.74 -20.34 2.02
N VAL A 26 3.04 -19.04 1.98
CA VAL A 26 2.11 -18.01 2.47
C VAL A 26 0.89 -17.96 1.54
N PRO A 27 -0.34 -18.12 2.05
CA PRO A 27 -1.52 -18.05 1.20
C PRO A 27 -1.69 -16.65 0.60
N GLN A 28 -2.05 -16.58 -0.68
CA GLN A 28 -2.34 -15.31 -1.35
C GLN A 28 -3.42 -14.47 -0.61
N ALA A 29 -4.39 -15.14 0.02
CA ALA A 29 -5.42 -14.50 0.85
C ALA A 29 -4.87 -13.75 2.08
N ASP A 30 -3.65 -14.06 2.49
CA ASP A 30 -2.93 -13.44 3.61
C ASP A 30 -1.87 -12.42 3.17
N ILE A 31 -1.68 -12.26 1.86
CA ILE A 31 -0.79 -11.27 1.28
C ILE A 31 -1.62 -10.08 0.78
N SER A 32 -1.09 -8.87 0.93
CA SER A 32 -1.64 -7.67 0.34
C SER A 32 -0.53 -6.81 -0.22
N ILE A 33 -0.79 -6.20 -1.37
CA ILE A 33 0.13 -5.29 -2.06
C ILE A 33 -0.61 -3.97 -2.35
N VAL A 34 0.06 -2.84 -2.13
CA VAL A 34 -0.46 -1.49 -2.39
C VAL A 34 0.63 -0.69 -3.08
N ALA A 35 0.39 -0.29 -4.33
CA ALA A 35 1.34 0.42 -5.17
C ALA A 35 0.77 1.77 -5.61
N ASN A 36 1.55 2.83 -5.56
CA ASN A 36 1.15 4.10 -6.16
C ASN A 36 1.13 4.00 -7.69
N ASN A 37 0.13 4.64 -8.31
CA ASN A 37 -0.10 4.65 -9.76
C ASN A 37 -0.15 6.08 -10.31
N SER A 38 0.59 7.02 -9.74
CA SER A 38 0.59 8.42 -10.21
C SER A 38 1.15 8.56 -11.62
N ASP A 39 2.09 7.69 -12.01
CA ASP A 39 2.67 7.65 -13.36
C ASP A 39 1.82 6.83 -14.38
N ASP A 40 0.59 6.42 -14.01
CA ASP A 40 -0.33 5.61 -14.84
C ASP A 40 0.32 4.34 -15.45
N TRP A 41 1.27 3.72 -14.74
CA TRP A 41 1.95 2.51 -15.23
C TRP A 41 1.00 1.30 -15.31
N TYR A 42 -0.08 1.32 -14.51
CA TYR A 42 -1.16 0.35 -14.54
C TYR A 42 -2.42 1.01 -15.12
N ASP A 43 -2.75 0.64 -16.35
CA ASP A 43 -3.98 1.00 -17.04
C ASP A 43 -4.91 -0.22 -17.13
N ASP A 44 -6.02 -0.21 -16.40
CA ASP A 44 -7.06 -1.26 -16.52
C ASP A 44 -7.99 -1.07 -17.75
N GLY A 45 -7.65 -0.12 -18.64
CA GLY A 45 -8.43 0.17 -19.85
C GLY A 45 -9.77 0.87 -19.61
N GLY A 46 -9.94 1.58 -18.48
CA GLY A 46 -11.23 2.11 -18.04
C GLY A 46 -11.20 3.44 -17.29
N THR A 47 -10.49 4.45 -17.79
CA THR A 47 -10.63 5.84 -17.30
C THR A 47 -11.59 6.64 -18.18
N SER A 48 -12.86 6.69 -17.79
CA SER A 48 -13.65 7.90 -18.02
C SER A 48 -14.76 8.02 -16.98
N ASN A 49 -14.61 9.03 -16.11
CA ASN A 49 -15.64 9.58 -15.23
C ASN A 49 -16.13 8.68 -14.08
N ALA A 50 -15.32 8.56 -13.02
CA ALA A 50 -15.79 8.11 -11.70
C ALA A 50 -15.66 9.19 -10.61
N ALA A 51 -15.43 10.45 -11.00
CA ALA A 51 -15.35 11.60 -10.08
C ALA A 51 -16.66 12.40 -9.95
N GLU A 52 -17.69 12.09 -10.75
CA GLU A 52 -18.99 12.77 -10.71
C GLU A 52 -20.17 11.80 -10.59
N ASP A 53 -20.16 10.89 -9.61
CA ASP A 53 -21.42 10.38 -9.04
C ASP A 53 -21.28 9.92 -7.57
N ALA A 54 -20.39 10.59 -6.82
CA ALA A 54 -20.22 10.41 -5.38
C ALA A 54 -21.34 11.09 -4.55
N ALA A 55 -22.56 11.14 -5.09
CA ALA A 55 -23.77 11.28 -4.27
C ALA A 55 -24.47 9.93 -4.02
N GLY A 56 -23.96 8.82 -4.61
CA GLY A 56 -24.64 7.53 -4.61
C GLY A 56 -23.76 6.28 -4.46
N GLY A 57 -22.74 6.29 -3.60
CA GLY A 57 -22.24 5.09 -2.89
C GLY A 57 -21.83 3.82 -3.67
N ALA A 58 -21.58 3.87 -4.98
CA ALA A 58 -21.24 2.68 -5.77
C ALA A 58 -20.30 3.02 -6.94
N GLY A 59 -19.11 3.55 -6.64
CA GLY A 59 -18.06 3.79 -7.64
C GLY A 59 -17.17 2.57 -7.83
N LEU A 60 -17.53 1.72 -8.79
CA LEU A 60 -16.71 0.77 -9.56
C LEU A 60 -15.45 0.19 -8.89
N GLY A 61 -15.69 -0.80 -8.02
CA GLY A 61 -14.70 -1.77 -7.54
C GLY A 61 -15.34 -2.97 -6.83
N ALA A 62 -16.67 -3.12 -6.95
CA ALA A 62 -17.42 -4.17 -6.29
C ALA A 62 -17.29 -5.48 -7.07
N VAL A 63 -16.18 -6.19 -6.85
CA VAL A 63 -16.19 -7.64 -7.04
C VAL A 63 -17.27 -8.21 -6.12
N ILE A 64 -18.12 -9.05 -6.69
CA ILE A 64 -19.23 -9.76 -6.06
C ILE A 64 -18.69 -10.56 -4.84
N GLY A 65 -18.86 -10.04 -3.62
CA GLY A 65 -18.46 -10.69 -2.38
C GLY A 65 -19.66 -10.99 -1.47
N GLY A 66 -20.50 -11.96 -1.86
CA GLY A 66 -21.61 -12.41 -1.00
C GLY A 66 -21.12 -13.15 0.24
N ALA A 67 -21.58 -12.75 1.43
CA ALA A 67 -21.46 -13.38 2.76
C ALA A 67 -20.09 -13.93 3.26
N GLY A 68 -19.03 -13.91 2.44
CA GLY A 68 -17.70 -14.43 2.76
C GLY A 68 -16.73 -14.45 1.58
N GLY A 69 -16.88 -13.54 0.60
CA GLY A 69 -16.03 -13.49 -0.60
C GLY A 69 -14.90 -12.48 -0.47
N LEU A 70 -13.66 -12.97 -0.44
CA LEU A 70 -12.44 -12.18 -0.61
C LEU A 70 -12.45 -11.54 -2.01
N LEU A 71 -12.19 -10.23 -2.07
CA LEU A 71 -12.00 -9.51 -3.32
C LEU A 71 -10.69 -10.00 -3.98
N THR A 72 -10.77 -10.98 -4.88
CA THR A 72 -9.66 -11.36 -5.78
C THR A 72 -9.69 -10.49 -7.04
N GLY A 73 -9.60 -9.17 -6.86
CA GLY A 73 -9.55 -8.20 -7.96
C GLY A 73 -8.51 -7.13 -7.66
N LEU A 74 -7.55 -6.98 -8.56
CA LEU A 74 -6.76 -5.75 -8.65
C LEU A 74 -7.72 -4.62 -9.03
N GLY A 75 -7.65 -3.50 -8.31
CA GLY A 75 -8.43 -2.31 -8.63
C GLY A 75 -7.58 -1.06 -8.49
N ILE A 76 -7.76 -0.12 -9.42
CA ILE A 76 -7.25 1.24 -9.25
C ILE A 76 -8.21 2.00 -8.34
N MET A 77 -7.70 2.68 -7.34
CA MET A 77 -8.49 3.43 -6.38
C MET A 77 -7.74 4.68 -5.92
N ALA A 78 -8.47 5.79 -5.73
CA ALA A 78 -7.87 7.04 -5.26
C ALA A 78 -7.90 7.09 -3.73
N ILE A 79 -6.72 7.16 -3.11
CA ILE A 79 -6.58 7.34 -1.66
C ILE A 79 -6.25 8.80 -1.36
N PRO A 80 -7.03 9.49 -0.51
CA PRO A 80 -6.70 10.85 -0.06
C PRO A 80 -5.28 10.95 0.50
N GLY A 81 -4.53 11.97 0.11
CA GLY A 81 -3.14 12.17 0.48
C GLY A 81 -2.13 11.36 -0.32
N VAL A 82 -2.51 10.22 -0.91
CA VAL A 82 -1.62 9.32 -1.66
C VAL A 82 -1.75 9.49 -3.17
N GLY A 83 -2.97 9.71 -3.69
CA GLY A 83 -3.25 9.71 -5.12
C GLY A 83 -3.81 8.36 -5.62
N PRO A 84 -3.82 8.11 -6.93
CA PRO A 84 -4.25 6.82 -7.49
C PRO A 84 -3.29 5.70 -7.05
N VAL A 85 -3.85 4.57 -6.64
CA VAL A 85 -3.10 3.37 -6.25
C VAL A 85 -3.70 2.13 -6.89
N VAL A 86 -2.88 1.11 -7.08
CA VAL A 86 -3.29 -0.27 -7.33
C VAL A 86 -3.19 -1.04 -6.03
N ALA A 87 -4.27 -1.70 -5.61
CA ALA A 87 -4.26 -2.53 -4.41
C ALA A 87 -4.81 -3.93 -4.69
N ALA A 88 -4.21 -4.93 -4.04
CA ALA A 88 -4.67 -6.31 -4.03
C ALA A 88 -4.56 -6.93 -2.63
N GLY A 89 -5.42 -7.90 -2.35
CA GLY A 89 -5.38 -8.68 -1.11
C GLY A 89 -6.24 -8.11 0.02
N TRP A 90 -6.07 -8.65 1.21
CA TRP A 90 -7.00 -8.42 2.33
C TRP A 90 -7.00 -6.97 2.88
N LEU A 91 -5.93 -6.18 2.66
CA LEU A 91 -5.89 -4.75 3.00
C LEU A 91 -6.42 -3.85 1.88
N ALA A 92 -6.61 -4.34 0.66
CA ALA A 92 -7.16 -3.52 -0.41
C ALA A 92 -8.58 -3.03 -0.07
N ALA A 93 -9.36 -3.85 0.64
CA ALA A 93 -10.71 -3.50 1.09
C ALA A 93 -10.73 -2.37 2.14
N THR A 94 -9.66 -2.18 2.91
CA THR A 94 -9.58 -1.14 3.98
C THR A 94 -9.06 0.19 3.45
N ALA A 95 -8.33 0.17 2.33
CA ALA A 95 -7.89 1.38 1.65
C ALA A 95 -9.04 2.16 0.99
N VAL A 96 -10.20 1.52 0.76
CA VAL A 96 -11.46 2.17 0.37
C VAL A 96 -12.06 2.83 1.62
N GLY A 97 -11.50 3.97 2.01
CA GLY A 97 -11.98 4.73 3.16
C GLY A 97 -13.46 5.07 3.00
N ALA A 98 -14.33 4.40 3.78
CA ALA A 98 -15.62 4.85 4.29
C ALA A 98 -16.49 5.82 3.45
N VAL A 99 -16.60 5.65 2.12
CA VAL A 99 -17.63 6.33 1.32
C VAL A 99 -18.52 5.27 0.68
N GLY A 100 -19.57 4.86 1.41
CA GLY A 100 -20.73 4.18 0.77
C GLY A 100 -21.20 2.83 1.31
N GLY A 101 -20.99 2.47 2.58
CA GLY A 101 -21.84 1.52 3.31
C GLY A 101 -21.74 0.01 2.99
N ALA A 102 -21.51 -0.78 4.05
CA ALA A 102 -21.40 -2.26 4.12
C ALA A 102 -20.13 -2.82 3.42
N VAL A 103 -19.22 -3.50 4.11
CA VAL A 103 -19.39 -4.74 4.88
C VAL A 103 -18.36 -4.80 6.02
N VAL A 104 -18.81 -5.20 7.23
CA VAL A 104 -18.05 -5.61 8.43
C VAL A 104 -16.55 -5.22 8.51
N GLY A 105 -16.24 -4.17 9.27
CA GLY A 105 -14.87 -3.81 9.69
C GLY A 105 -14.55 -2.34 9.47
N GLY A 106 -15.24 -1.44 10.19
CA GLY A 106 -14.96 -0.01 10.11
C GLY A 106 -13.61 0.32 10.73
N ALA A 107 -12.63 0.65 9.89
CA ALA A 107 -11.47 1.44 10.29
C ALA A 107 -11.56 2.80 9.59
N ALA A 108 -11.80 3.86 10.36
CA ALA A 108 -11.78 5.24 9.89
C ALA A 108 -10.35 5.75 9.60
N GLY A 109 -9.38 4.89 9.31
CA GLY A 109 -7.99 5.25 9.08
C GLY A 109 -7.50 4.46 7.89
N GLY A 110 -7.07 5.15 6.83
CA GLY A 110 -6.54 4.55 5.60
C GLY A 110 -5.31 3.68 5.84
N ILE A 111 -4.30 3.75 4.97
CA ILE A 111 -3.13 2.84 5.04
C ILE A 111 -2.54 2.75 6.47
N VAL A 112 -2.38 3.89 7.16
CA VAL A 112 -1.87 3.92 8.55
C VAL A 112 -2.77 3.16 9.53
N GLY A 113 -4.09 3.36 9.45
CA GLY A 113 -5.03 2.71 10.38
C GLY A 113 -5.08 1.20 10.17
N ALA A 114 -5.11 0.76 8.91
CA ALA A 114 -5.13 -0.65 8.57
C ALA A 114 -3.84 -1.38 9.00
N LEU A 115 -2.68 -0.75 8.83
CA LEU A 115 -1.39 -1.29 9.29
C LEU A 115 -1.34 -1.36 10.82
N THR A 116 -1.75 -0.32 11.53
CA THR A 116 -1.77 -0.32 12.99
C THR A 116 -2.72 -1.39 13.55
N GLU A 117 -3.90 -1.56 12.95
CA GLU A 117 -4.84 -2.62 13.32
C GLU A 117 -4.26 -4.02 13.05
N SER A 118 -3.43 -4.17 12.03
CA SER A 118 -2.72 -5.42 11.72
C SER A 118 -1.53 -5.72 12.64
N GLY A 119 -1.19 -4.81 13.55
CA GLY A 119 -0.09 -4.96 14.52
C GLY A 119 1.22 -4.31 14.11
N VAL A 120 1.26 -3.56 13.01
CA VAL A 120 2.44 -2.74 12.64
C VAL A 120 2.52 -1.55 13.60
N PRO A 121 3.70 -1.21 14.14
CA PRO A 121 3.85 -0.03 14.98
C PRO A 121 3.42 1.24 14.24
N GLU A 122 2.62 2.10 14.87
CA GLU A 122 2.06 3.32 14.24
C GLU A 122 3.16 4.18 13.58
N ARG A 123 4.32 4.30 14.23
CA ARG A 123 5.47 5.04 13.69
C ARG A 123 5.97 4.46 12.37
N ASP A 124 5.95 3.14 12.22
CA ASP A 124 6.35 2.45 10.99
C ASP A 124 5.23 2.56 9.94
N ALA A 125 3.96 2.44 10.36
CA ALA A 125 2.80 2.60 9.50
C ALA A 125 2.76 3.95 8.77
N HIS A 126 3.14 5.05 9.44
CA HIS A 126 3.29 6.35 8.79
C HIS A 126 4.37 6.36 7.70
N VAL A 127 5.50 5.68 7.91
CA VAL A 127 6.59 5.63 6.93
C VAL A 127 6.17 4.83 5.70
N TYR A 128 5.46 3.72 5.90
CA TYR A 128 4.89 2.94 4.81
C TYR A 128 3.88 3.75 3.99
N ALA A 129 2.93 4.42 4.66
CA ALA A 129 1.94 5.26 3.99
C ALA A 129 2.59 6.41 3.20
N GLU A 130 3.62 7.06 3.77
CA GLU A 130 4.40 8.08 3.05
C GLU A 130 5.24 7.48 1.91
N GLY A 131 5.77 6.27 2.09
CA GLY A 131 6.46 5.50 1.05
C GLY A 131 5.59 5.28 -0.18
N VAL A 132 4.38 4.76 0.02
CA VAL A 132 3.40 4.60 -1.06
C VAL A 132 3.05 5.97 -1.65
N ARG A 133 2.74 6.97 -0.83
CA ARG A 133 2.46 8.35 -1.30
C ARG A 133 3.54 8.88 -2.22
N ARG A 134 4.82 8.60 -1.95
CA ARG A 134 5.96 9.08 -2.73
C ARG A 134 6.31 8.24 -3.96
N GLY A 135 5.44 7.31 -4.35
CA GLY A 135 5.61 6.45 -5.54
C GLY A 135 6.08 5.03 -5.24
N GLY A 136 6.23 4.65 -3.97
CA GLY A 136 6.66 3.31 -3.58
C GLY A 136 5.52 2.27 -3.65
N THR A 137 5.92 1.01 -3.44
CA THR A 137 5.01 -0.14 -3.32
C THR A 137 5.22 -0.83 -1.98
N MET A 138 4.12 -1.14 -1.29
CA MET A 138 4.13 -1.82 0.00
C MET A 138 3.56 -3.22 -0.14
N VAL A 139 4.20 -4.20 0.53
CA VAL A 139 3.70 -5.57 0.66
C VAL A 139 3.52 -5.90 2.14
N THR A 140 2.37 -6.44 2.51
CA THR A 140 2.07 -6.91 3.86
C THR A 140 1.60 -8.36 3.82
N ALA A 141 2.15 -9.21 4.68
CA ALA A 141 1.80 -10.62 4.77
C ALA A 141 1.46 -11.02 6.21
N ARG A 142 0.36 -11.77 6.39
CA ARG A 142 0.06 -12.46 7.65
C ARG A 142 0.62 -13.87 7.57
N VAL A 143 1.59 -14.18 8.40
CA VAL A 143 2.34 -15.43 8.34
C VAL A 143 2.24 -16.18 9.66
N SER A 144 2.37 -17.50 9.62
CA SER A 144 2.48 -18.29 10.84
C SER A 144 3.82 -18.00 11.53
N ASP A 145 3.93 -18.36 12.81
CA ASP A 145 5.16 -18.12 13.56
C ASP A 145 6.35 -18.92 12.98
N GLU A 146 6.08 -20.02 12.27
CA GLU A 146 7.12 -20.82 11.59
C GLU A 146 7.65 -20.17 10.31
N LEU A 147 6.84 -19.37 9.61
CA LEU A 147 7.21 -18.67 8.37
C LEU A 147 7.68 -17.24 8.62
N ALA A 148 7.56 -16.73 9.85
CA ALA A 148 7.82 -15.34 10.19
C ALA A 148 9.24 -14.89 9.84
N ASP A 149 10.25 -15.62 10.29
CA ASP A 149 11.66 -15.25 10.07
C ASP A 149 12.01 -15.25 8.57
N GLU A 150 11.43 -16.18 7.81
CA GLU A 150 11.66 -16.29 6.37
C GLU A 150 10.92 -15.20 5.58
N ALA A 151 9.69 -14.87 5.98
CA ALA A 151 8.94 -13.75 5.40
C ALA A 151 9.60 -12.40 5.72
N GLU A 152 10.13 -12.22 6.94
CA GLU A 152 10.93 -11.06 7.33
C GLU A 152 12.20 -10.95 6.50
N ARG A 153 12.86 -12.09 6.21
CA ARG A 153 14.01 -12.13 5.30
C ARG A 153 13.61 -11.68 3.90
N ILE A 154 12.61 -12.30 3.27
CA ILE A 154 12.14 -11.97 1.91
C ILE A 154 11.77 -10.48 1.80
N LEU A 155 10.98 -9.97 2.76
CA LEU A 155 10.55 -8.57 2.76
C LEU A 155 11.66 -7.58 3.20
N GLY A 156 12.81 -8.08 3.66
CA GLY A 156 13.97 -7.31 4.10
C GLY A 156 15.23 -7.49 3.24
N GLU A 157 15.15 -8.17 2.08
CA GLU A 157 16.30 -8.39 1.19
C GLU A 157 16.72 -7.09 0.47
N SER A 158 17.82 -7.14 -0.30
CA SER A 158 18.50 -5.95 -0.84
C SER A 158 17.68 -5.06 -1.77
N ASN A 159 16.55 -5.54 -2.29
CA ASN A 159 15.64 -4.75 -3.12
C ASN A 159 14.52 -4.08 -2.30
N SER A 160 14.41 -4.42 -1.01
CA SER A 160 13.55 -3.71 -0.07
C SER A 160 14.22 -2.43 0.43
N VAL A 161 13.37 -1.50 0.82
CA VAL A 161 13.77 -0.24 1.44
C VAL A 161 14.02 -0.48 2.93
N ASP A 162 15.21 -0.10 3.42
CA ASP A 162 15.43 0.02 4.86
C ASP A 162 14.51 1.11 5.44
N LEU A 163 13.55 0.69 6.26
CA LEU A 163 12.52 1.56 6.79
C LEU A 163 13.07 2.66 7.71
N GLN A 164 14.15 2.37 8.44
CA GLN A 164 14.74 3.33 9.38
C GLN A 164 15.51 4.42 8.63
N ASP A 165 16.26 4.04 7.61
CA ASP A 165 16.97 4.99 6.75
C ASP A 165 15.99 5.81 5.92
N ARG A 166 14.91 5.19 5.42
CA ARG A 166 13.82 5.90 4.72
C ARG A 166 13.17 6.94 5.62
N ARG A 167 12.84 6.57 6.86
CA ARG A 167 12.31 7.50 7.86
C ARG A 167 13.25 8.68 8.09
N ARG A 168 14.55 8.42 8.30
CA ARG A 168 15.54 9.47 8.53
C ARG A 168 15.61 10.43 7.35
N ALA A 169 15.55 9.92 6.12
CA ALA A 169 15.53 10.74 4.91
C ALA A 169 14.29 11.66 4.86
N TYR A 170 13.11 11.14 5.21
CA TYR A 170 11.88 11.94 5.28
C TYR A 170 11.96 13.00 6.39
N GLU A 171 12.37 12.60 7.61
CA GLU A 171 12.51 13.51 8.76
C GLU A 171 13.53 14.63 8.47
N ALA A 172 14.62 14.35 7.74
CA ALA A 172 15.58 15.35 7.29
C ALA A 172 14.97 16.38 6.31
N GLY A 173 13.94 15.98 5.56
CA GLY A 173 13.13 16.85 4.71
C GLY A 173 12.03 17.61 5.44
N GLY A 174 11.90 17.45 6.77
CA GLY A 174 10.87 18.10 7.58
C GLY A 174 9.55 17.34 7.68
N TRP A 175 9.50 16.09 7.20
CA TRP A 175 8.34 15.22 7.38
C TRP A 175 8.19 14.80 8.84
N THR A 176 6.98 14.89 9.39
CA THR A 176 6.66 14.52 10.78
C THR A 176 5.70 13.34 10.88
N GLY A 177 5.14 12.89 9.76
CA GLY A 177 4.15 11.84 9.68
C GLY A 177 3.31 11.96 8.41
N PHE A 178 2.75 10.84 7.96
CA PHE A 178 1.81 10.83 6.83
C PHE A 178 0.56 11.65 7.15
N ASP A 179 0.18 12.55 6.23
CA ASP A 179 -1.03 13.37 6.29
C ASP A 179 -1.98 13.02 5.14
N ALA A 180 -3.12 12.43 5.48
CA ALA A 180 -4.15 12.04 4.51
C ALA A 180 -4.85 13.25 3.85
N ASN A 181 -4.67 14.46 4.37
CA ASN A 181 -5.25 15.69 3.82
C ASN A 181 -4.26 16.49 2.97
N ALA A 182 -3.00 16.07 2.90
CA ALA A 182 -2.02 16.70 2.02
C ALA A 182 -2.41 16.49 0.55
N ASP A 183 -1.98 17.40 -0.32
CA ASP A 183 -2.14 17.19 -1.76
C ASP A 183 -1.44 15.89 -2.18
N PRO A 184 -1.97 15.15 -3.18
CA PRO A 184 -1.29 14.01 -3.77
C PRO A 184 0.12 14.39 -4.16
N TYR A 185 1.07 13.53 -3.82
CA TYR A 185 2.46 13.78 -4.16
C TYR A 185 2.66 13.56 -5.66
N THR A 186 3.11 14.61 -6.35
CA THR A 186 3.14 14.64 -7.81
C THR A 186 4.41 14.00 -8.37
N ASP A 187 4.37 13.56 -9.63
CA ASP A 187 5.51 12.93 -10.32
C ASP A 187 6.75 13.84 -10.34
N ILE A 188 6.52 15.16 -10.45
CA ILE A 188 7.57 16.18 -10.40
C ILE A 188 8.27 16.19 -9.03
N GLU A 189 7.53 15.97 -7.96
CA GLU A 189 8.08 15.91 -6.60
C GLU A 189 8.82 14.58 -6.38
N ALA A 190 8.26 13.47 -6.86
CA ALA A 190 8.89 12.15 -6.79
C ALA A 190 10.22 12.10 -7.53
N GLU A 191 10.29 12.63 -8.74
CA GLU A 191 11.54 12.69 -9.52
C GLU A 191 12.60 13.57 -8.83
N ARG A 192 12.18 14.67 -8.21
CA ARG A 192 13.09 15.55 -7.45
C ARG A 192 13.69 14.84 -6.25
N ASP A 193 12.89 14.09 -5.49
CA ASP A 193 13.36 13.40 -4.30
C ASP A 193 14.18 12.14 -4.65
N ARG A 194 13.83 11.40 -5.72
CA ARG A 194 14.67 10.33 -6.29
C ARG A 194 16.05 10.85 -6.67
N THR A 195 16.12 11.98 -7.37
CA THR A 195 17.40 12.59 -7.79
C THR A 195 18.24 13.04 -6.59
N ARG A 196 17.61 13.56 -5.53
CA ARG A 196 18.31 13.91 -4.28
C ARG A 196 18.89 12.69 -3.57
N ASN A 197 18.16 11.59 -3.51
CA ASN A 197 18.58 10.39 -2.79
C ASN A 197 19.55 9.50 -3.60
N ALA A 198 19.55 9.60 -4.94
CA ALA A 198 20.46 8.86 -5.82
C ALA A 198 21.88 9.47 -5.91
N SER A 199 22.16 10.56 -5.19
CA SER A 199 23.48 11.21 -5.17
C SER A 199 24.27 10.78 -3.92
N PRO A 200 25.16 9.77 -3.99
CA PRO A 200 26.17 9.60 -2.94
C PRO A 200 27.17 10.75 -3.06
N LEU A 201 27.42 11.43 -1.93
CA LEU A 201 28.56 12.35 -1.79
C LEU A 201 29.89 11.58 -1.76
#